data_AF-A0A4Q3VEZ9-F1
#
_entry.id   AF-A0A4Q3VEZ9-F1
#
_cell.length_a   1.000
_cell.length_b   1.000
_cell.length_c   1.000
_cell.angle_alpha   90.00
_cell.angle_beta   90.00
_cell.angle_gamma   90.00
#
_symmetry.space_group_name_H-M   'P 1'
#
loop_
_entity.id
_entity.type
_entity.pdbx_description
1 polymer ?
#
loop_
_entity_poly.entity_id
_entity_poly.type
_entity_poly.pdbx_seq_one_letter_code
_entity_poly.pdbx_strand_id
1 'polypeptide(L)'
;MKRLPELVLILVTIIWGGTFLATRTALQGMGPFTLLFVRFAIGAVLVGAFVRRRPSAREAMGALIVSVVIMVAFAAQTVGLQTIGSARAAFLTAFYVPLVPLLQGPLTGRRPSRGAVVGAMLAFLGLT
;
A
#
# COMPACT_ATOMS: atom_id res chain seq x y z
N MET A 1 22.35 17.53 8.76
CA MET A 1 21.09 17.58 8.00
C MET A 1 21.07 16.69 6.73
N LYS A 2 22.22 16.29 6.15
CA LYS A 2 22.26 15.46 4.92
C LYS A 2 21.68 14.04 5.04
N ARG A 3 21.52 13.48 6.26
CA ARG A 3 20.98 12.11 6.49
C ARG A 3 19.50 12.06 6.93
N LEU A 4 18.86 13.22 7.08
CA LEU A 4 17.48 13.29 7.55
C LEU A 4 16.49 12.59 6.60
N PRO A 5 16.62 12.71 5.26
CA PRO A 5 15.75 11.99 4.33
C PRO A 5 15.85 10.47 4.47
N GLU A 6 17.05 9.92 4.62
CA GLU A 6 17.27 8.47 4.77
C GLU A 6 16.67 7.94 6.07
N LEU A 7 16.82 8.68 7.17
CA LEU A 7 16.21 8.31 8.45
C LEU A 7 14.68 8.35 8.39
N VAL A 8 14.10 9.33 7.70
CA VAL A 8 12.65 9.42 7.49
C VAL A 8 12.16 8.24 6.64
N LEU A 9 12.89 7.86 5.59
CA LEU A 9 12.54 6.70 4.77
C LEU A 9 12.56 5.40 5.58
N ILE A 10 13.59 5.18 6.40
CA ILE A 10 13.67 4.01 7.31
C ILE A 10 12.45 3.98 8.24
N LEU A 11 12.12 5.13 8.86
CA LEU A 11 10.98 5.22 9.76
C LEU A 11 9.66 4.91 9.05
N VAL A 12 9.44 5.48 7.86
CA VAL A 12 8.24 5.21 7.04
C VAL A 12 8.16 3.74 6.67
N THR A 13 9.28 3.10 6.31
CA THR A 13 9.31 1.66 6.00
C THR A 13 8.96 0.80 7.21
N ILE A 14 9.47 1.13 8.41
CA ILE A 14 9.13 0.44 9.65
C ILE A 14 7.64 0.57 9.95
N ILE A 15 7.11 1.80 9.90
CA ILE A 15 5.69 2.08 10.16
C ILE A 15 4.84 1.30 9.15
N TRP A 16 5.17 1.38 7.86
CA TRP A 16 4.44 0.69 6.80
C TRP A 16 4.42 -0.82 6.99
N GLY A 17 5.58 -1.45 7.23
CA GLY A 17 5.67 -2.90 7.46
C GLY A 17 4.92 -3.34 8.71
N GLY A 18 5.01 -2.56 9.80
CA GLY A 18 4.29 -2.80 11.04
C GLY A 18 2.77 -2.78 10.88
N THR A 19 2.23 -2.04 9.90
CA THR A 19 0.77 -1.97 9.68
C THR A 19 0.16 -3.33 9.30
N PHE A 20 0.90 -4.21 8.62
CA PHE A 20 0.42 -5.56 8.28
C PHE A 20 0.24 -6.43 9.52
N LEU A 21 1.19 -6.35 10.45
CA LEU A 21 1.09 -7.05 11.73
C LEU A 21 -0.09 -6.51 12.54
N ALA A 22 -0.19 -5.19 12.70
CA ALA A 22 -1.28 -4.55 13.43
C ALA A 22 -2.66 -4.86 12.83
N THR A 23 -2.78 -4.85 11.49
CA THR A 23 -4.03 -5.19 10.79
C THR A 23 -4.40 -6.64 11.03
N ARG A 24 -3.44 -7.57 10.92
CA ARG A 24 -3.68 -8.99 11.19
C ARG A 24 -4.10 -9.25 12.64
N THR A 25 -3.47 -8.58 13.60
CA THR A 25 -3.86 -8.67 15.01
C THR A 25 -5.27 -8.13 15.23
N ALA A 26 -5.61 -6.98 14.65
CA ALA A 26 -6.95 -6.40 14.76
C ALA A 26 -8.04 -7.29 14.11
N LEU A 27 -7.71 -8.03 13.05
CA LEU A 27 -8.59 -9.01 12.42
C LEU A 27 -8.96 -10.21 13.31
N GLN A 28 -8.27 -10.41 14.44
CA GLN A 28 -8.64 -11.44 15.42
C GLN A 28 -9.89 -11.05 16.23
N GLY A 29 -10.17 -9.75 16.35
CA GLY A 29 -11.31 -9.23 17.12
C GLY A 29 -12.38 -8.51 16.30
N MET A 30 -12.10 -8.18 15.03
CA MET A 30 -13.04 -7.46 14.16
C MET A 30 -12.99 -7.98 12.72
N GLY A 31 -14.12 -7.88 12.01
CA GLY A 31 -14.17 -8.20 10.59
C GLY A 31 -13.38 -7.22 9.70
N PRO A 32 -12.99 -7.63 8.48
CA PRO A 32 -12.13 -6.85 7.59
C PRO A 32 -12.76 -5.51 7.19
N PHE A 33 -14.06 -5.49 6.89
CA PHE A 33 -14.75 -4.26 6.51
C PHE A 33 -14.93 -3.29 7.68
N THR A 34 -15.18 -3.79 8.89
CA THR A 34 -15.26 -2.97 10.11
C THR A 34 -13.91 -2.30 10.39
N LEU A 35 -12.82 -3.07 10.29
CA LEU A 35 -11.46 -2.55 10.45
C LEU A 35 -11.18 -1.42 9.44
N LEU A 36 -11.49 -1.65 8.16
CA LEU A 36 -11.29 -0.65 7.12
C LEU A 36 -12.13 0.59 7.34
N PHE A 37 -13.41 0.44 7.69
CA PHE A 37 -14.28 1.57 8.01
C PHE A 37 -13.70 2.44 9.12
N VAL A 38 -13.31 1.83 10.26
CA VAL A 38 -12.71 2.56 11.39
C VAL A 38 -11.41 3.24 10.97
N ARG A 39 -10.54 2.53 10.24
CA ARG A 39 -9.25 3.07 9.76
C ARG A 39 -9.44 4.31 8.88
N PHE A 40 -10.33 4.24 7.89
CA PHE A 40 -10.58 5.36 6.99
C PHE A 40 -11.39 6.48 7.64
N ALA A 41 -12.30 6.17 8.59
CA ALA A 41 -13.04 7.17 9.35
C ALA A 41 -12.12 8.02 10.23
N ILE A 42 -11.19 7.37 10.95
CA ILE A 42 -10.17 8.08 11.74
C ILE A 42 -9.33 8.97 10.83
N GLY A 43 -8.85 8.44 9.70
CA GLY A 43 -8.09 9.22 8.71
C GLY A 43 -8.88 10.42 8.16
N ALA A 44 -10.16 10.23 7.86
CA ALA A 44 -11.04 11.29 7.36
C ALA A 44 -11.24 12.41 8.39
N VAL A 45 -11.42 12.08 9.67
CA VAL A 45 -11.54 13.08 10.75
C VAL A 45 -10.23 13.82 10.94
N LEU A 46 -9.11 13.10 11.07
CA LEU A 46 -7.80 13.70 11.30
C LEU A 46 -7.38 14.61 10.15
N VAL A 47 -7.50 14.16 8.91
CA VAL A 47 -7.16 14.96 7.73
C VAL A 47 -8.19 16.08 7.54
N GLY A 48 -9.47 15.78 7.72
CA GLY A 48 -10.58 16.73 7.58
C GLY A 48 -10.45 17.95 8.50
N ALA A 49 -9.88 17.78 9.70
CA ALA A 49 -9.60 18.88 10.62
C ALA A 49 -8.63 19.94 10.05
N PHE A 50 -7.78 19.57 9.08
CA PHE A 50 -6.84 20.48 8.43
C PHE A 50 -7.32 21.00 7.07
N VAL A 51 -8.45 20.48 6.54
CA VAL A 51 -8.99 20.90 5.25
C VAL A 51 -9.71 22.24 5.41
N ARG A 52 -9.15 23.29 4.80
CA ARG A 52 -9.71 24.66 4.85
C ARG A 52 -10.54 25.06 3.64
N ARG A 53 -10.49 24.28 2.56
CA ARG A 53 -11.19 24.57 1.30
C ARG A 53 -12.11 23.43 0.91
N ARG A 54 -13.26 23.76 0.33
CA ARG A 54 -14.12 22.77 -0.32
C ARG A 54 -13.54 22.41 -1.69
N PRO A 55 -13.50 21.13 -2.06
CA PRO A 55 -13.08 20.72 -3.40
C PRO A 55 -14.13 21.14 -4.43
N SER A 56 -13.69 21.41 -5.66
CA SER A 56 -14.57 21.52 -6.82
C SER A 56 -15.23 20.17 -7.14
N ALA A 57 -16.32 20.18 -7.90
CA ALA A 57 -16.99 18.94 -8.33
C ALA A 57 -16.06 18.01 -9.11
N ARG A 58 -15.12 18.57 -9.90
CA ARG A 58 -14.13 17.80 -10.65
C ARG A 58 -13.11 17.12 -9.73
N GLU A 59 -12.59 17.83 -8.73
CA GLU A 59 -11.69 17.26 -7.72
C GLU A 59 -12.40 16.18 -6.90
N ALA A 60 -13.65 16.41 -6.51
CA ALA A 60 -14.45 15.44 -5.77
C ALA A 60 -14.70 14.16 -6.58
N MET A 61 -15.03 14.29 -7.87
CA MET A 61 -15.20 13.13 -8.76
C MET A 61 -13.90 12.36 -8.94
N GLY A 62 -12.77 13.04 -9.16
CA GLY A 62 -11.46 12.40 -9.23
C GLY A 62 -11.10 11.67 -7.94
N ALA A 63 -11.35 12.29 -6.78
CA ALA A 63 -11.14 11.68 -5.48
C ALA A 63 -12.04 10.46 -5.26
N LEU A 64 -13.29 10.49 -5.72
CA LEU A 64 -14.22 9.36 -5.62
C LEU A 64 -13.70 8.15 -6.39
N ILE A 65 -13.26 8.34 -7.64
CA ILE A 65 -12.71 7.26 -8.47
C ILE A 65 -11.50 6.63 -7.79
N VAL A 66 -10.54 7.44 -7.35
CA VAL A 66 -9.34 6.96 -6.64
C VAL A 66 -9.72 6.24 -5.35
N SER A 67 -10.70 6.76 -4.60
CA SER A 67 -11.15 6.15 -3.34
C SER A 67 -11.81 4.79 -3.57
N VAL A 68 -12.59 4.61 -4.64
CA VAL A 68 -13.18 3.31 -5.00
C VAL A 68 -12.08 2.29 -5.31
N VAL A 69 -11.08 2.67 -6.13
CA VAL A 69 -9.95 1.80 -6.46
C VAL A 69 -9.17 1.41 -5.21
N ILE A 70 -8.87 2.38 -4.35
CA ILE A 70 -8.18 2.17 -3.06
C ILE A 70 -9.01 1.26 -2.15
N MET A 71 -10.32 1.47 -2.04
CA MET A 71 -11.19 0.65 -1.21
C MET A 71 -11.16 -0.81 -1.65
N VAL A 72 -11.28 -1.07 -2.95
CA VAL A 72 -11.20 -2.44 -3.50
C VAL A 72 -9.84 -3.06 -3.21
N ALA A 73 -8.75 -2.33 -3.42
CA ALA A 73 -7.40 -2.81 -3.15
C ALA A 73 -7.19 -3.14 -1.66
N PHE A 74 -7.60 -2.26 -0.74
CA PHE A 74 -7.48 -2.49 0.70
C PHE A 74 -8.42 -3.59 1.19
N ALA A 75 -9.62 -3.72 0.63
CA ALA A 75 -10.53 -4.81 0.95
C ALA A 75 -9.91 -6.16 0.56
N ALA A 76 -9.43 -6.28 -0.68
CA ALA A 76 -8.75 -7.49 -1.15
C ALA A 76 -7.53 -7.84 -0.29
N GLN A 77 -6.71 -6.83 0.05
CA GLN A 77 -5.53 -7.02 0.91
C GLN A 77 -5.90 -7.46 2.32
N THR A 78 -6.92 -6.83 2.93
CA THR A 78 -7.33 -7.09 4.31
C THR A 78 -8.02 -8.44 4.45
N VAL A 79 -8.83 -8.84 3.46
CA VAL A 79 -9.39 -10.19 3.38
C VAL A 79 -8.28 -11.22 3.18
N GLY A 80 -7.31 -10.93 2.29
CA GLY A 80 -6.13 -11.80 2.11
C GLY A 80 -5.33 -12.00 3.40
N LEU A 81 -5.19 -10.97 4.24
CA LEU A 81 -4.52 -11.07 5.55
C LEU A 81 -5.17 -12.05 6.52
N GLN A 82 -6.43 -12.44 6.30
CA GLN A 82 -7.08 -13.49 7.09
C GLN A 82 -6.55 -14.88 6.74
N THR A 83 -6.03 -15.08 5.52
CA THR A 83 -5.57 -16.39 5.02
C THR A 83 -4.04 -16.52 4.99
N ILE A 84 -3.28 -15.43 4.85
CA ILE A 84 -1.81 -15.47 4.72
C ILE A 84 -1.07 -14.72 5.83
N GLY A 85 0.20 -15.12 6.04
CA GLY A 85 1.22 -14.44 6.86
C GLY A 85 1.22 -12.91 6.72
N SER A 86 1.36 -12.14 7.80
CA SER A 86 1.57 -10.68 7.71
C SER A 86 2.85 -10.35 6.92
N ALA A 87 3.92 -11.12 7.13
CA ALA A 87 5.16 -11.04 6.33
C ALA A 87 4.93 -11.36 4.85
N ARG A 88 4.19 -12.44 4.54
CA ARG A 88 3.85 -12.82 3.16
C ARG A 88 2.98 -11.77 2.47
N ALA A 89 2.00 -11.19 3.18
CA ALA A 89 1.16 -10.11 2.66
C ALA A 89 1.94 -8.81 2.41
N ALA A 90 2.83 -8.43 3.34
CA ALA A 90 3.70 -7.27 3.17
C ALA A 90 4.63 -7.45 1.96
N PHE A 91 5.18 -8.65 1.81
CA PHE A 91 6.04 -9.01 0.69
C PHE A 91 5.30 -8.97 -0.66
N LEU A 92 4.13 -9.62 -0.76
CA LEU A 92 3.26 -9.57 -1.95
C LEU A 92 2.89 -8.13 -2.31
N THR A 93 2.63 -7.29 -1.32
CA THR A 93 2.36 -5.88 -1.56
C THR A 93 3.60 -5.17 -2.09
N ALA A 94 4.77 -5.35 -1.46
CA ALA A 94 6.02 -4.74 -1.92
C ALA A 94 6.47 -5.23 -3.32
N PHE A 95 5.93 -6.35 -3.79
CA PHE A 95 6.19 -6.92 -5.12
C PHE A 95 5.77 -6.00 -6.28
N TYR A 96 4.90 -5.01 -6.05
CA TYR A 96 4.62 -4.01 -7.09
C TYR A 96 5.90 -3.24 -7.49
N VAL A 97 6.89 -3.08 -6.59
CA VAL A 97 8.13 -2.32 -6.85
C VAL A 97 8.96 -2.94 -7.98
N PRO A 98 9.31 -4.25 -7.97
CA PRO A 98 9.96 -4.88 -9.10
C PRO A 98 9.03 -5.04 -10.33
N LEU A 99 7.71 -5.06 -10.15
CA LEU A 99 6.77 -5.07 -11.28
C LEU A 99 6.75 -3.74 -12.05
N VAL A 100 6.99 -2.61 -11.38
CA VAL A 100 7.03 -1.28 -12.05
C VAL A 100 7.98 -1.27 -13.25
N PRO A 101 9.29 -1.56 -13.15
CA PRO A 101 10.18 -1.55 -14.31
C PRO A 101 9.82 -2.62 -15.36
N LEU A 102 9.25 -3.75 -14.96
CA LEU A 102 8.80 -4.79 -15.89
C LEU A 102 7.60 -4.33 -16.73
N LEU A 103 6.64 -3.63 -16.11
CA LEU A 103 5.47 -3.04 -16.77
C LEU A 103 5.80 -1.73 -17.50
N GLN A 104 6.82 -1.01 -17.05
CA GLN A 104 7.28 0.24 -17.64
C GLN A 104 7.88 0.02 -19.03
N GLY A 105 8.48 -1.15 -19.29
CA GLY A 105 9.07 -1.45 -20.59
C GLY A 105 8.08 -1.43 -21.76
N PRO A 106 6.94 -2.15 -21.68
CA PRO A 106 5.87 -2.05 -22.67
C PRO A 106 5.28 -0.64 -22.83
N LEU A 107 5.21 0.15 -21.75
CA LEU A 107 4.58 1.48 -21.73
C LEU A 107 5.50 2.61 -22.22
N THR A 108 6.83 2.46 -22.09
CA THR A 108 7.82 3.51 -22.40
C THR A 108 8.85 3.10 -23.46
N GLY A 109 8.78 1.85 -23.96
CA GLY A 109 9.74 1.29 -24.92
C GLY A 109 11.11 0.95 -24.35
N ARG A 110 11.36 1.21 -23.06
CA ARG A 110 12.66 0.97 -22.40
C ARG A 110 12.71 -0.39 -21.73
N ARG A 111 13.55 -1.31 -22.23
CA ARG A 111 13.67 -2.65 -21.65
C ARG A 111 14.08 -2.58 -20.16
N PRO A 112 13.45 -3.36 -19.26
CA PRO A 112 13.87 -3.45 -17.86
C PRO A 112 15.33 -3.91 -17.75
N SER A 113 16.07 -3.37 -16.78
CA SER A 113 17.47 -3.76 -16.56
C SER A 113 17.57 -5.22 -16.11
N ARG A 114 18.65 -5.91 -16.45
CA ARG A 114 18.88 -7.31 -16.04
C ARG A 114 18.79 -7.49 -14.52
N GLY A 115 19.25 -6.50 -13.74
CA GLY A 115 19.13 -6.51 -12.27
C GLY A 115 17.69 -6.46 -11.77
N ALA A 116 16.79 -5.71 -12.43
CA ALA A 116 15.37 -5.68 -12.07
C ALA A 116 14.70 -7.05 -12.32
N VAL A 117 15.04 -7.71 -13.44
CA VAL A 117 14.51 -9.04 -13.79
C VAL A 117 14.99 -10.10 -12.78
N VAL A 118 16.29 -10.12 -12.48
CA VAL A 118 16.86 -11.07 -11.50
C VAL A 118 16.29 -10.82 -10.11
N GLY A 119 16.17 -9.56 -9.68
CA GLY A 119 15.56 -9.19 -8.41
C GLY A 119 14.10 -9.66 -8.30
N ALA A 120 13.31 -9.52 -9.37
CA ALA A 120 11.95 -10.03 -9.42
C ALA A 120 11.87 -11.55 -9.30
N MET A 121 12.75 -12.29 -10.00
CA MET A 121 12.82 -13.77 -9.92
C MET A 121 13.20 -14.24 -8.51
N LEU A 122 14.23 -13.64 -7.91
CA LEU A 122 14.64 -13.95 -6.53
C LEU A 122 13.53 -13.64 -5.52
N ALA A 123 12.80 -12.55 -5.74
CA ALA A 123 11.66 -12.21 -4.89
C ALA A 123 10.53 -13.25 -5.00
N PHE A 124 10.22 -13.78 -6.18
CA PHE A 124 9.27 -14.89 -6.31
C PHE A 124 9.72 -16.17 -5.57
N LEU A 125 11.01 -16.50 -5.61
CA LEU A 125 11.55 -17.66 -4.90
C LEU A 125 11.46 -17.51 -3.37
N GLY A 126 11.54 -16.28 -2.86
CA GLY A 126 11.40 -15.96 -1.43
C GLY A 126 9.97 -16.06 -0.87
N LEU A 127 8.96 -16.38 -1.70
CA LEU A 127 7.55 -16.46 -1.29
C LEU A 127 7.17 -17.78 -0.57
N THR A 128 8.11 -18.70 -0.38
CA THR A 128 7.91 -19.98 0.34
C THR A 128 7.69 -19.78 1.84
#